data_AF-A0A1M6R973-F1
#
_entry.id   AF-A0A1M6R973-F1
#
_cell.length_a   1.000
_cell.length_b   1.000
_cell.length_c   1.000
_cell.angle_alpha   90.00
_cell.angle_beta   90.00
_cell.angle_gamma   90.00
#
_symmetry.space_group_name_H-M   'P 1'
#
loop_
_entity.id
_entity.type
_entity.pdbx_description
1 polymer ?
#
loop_
_entity_poly.entity_id
_entity_poly.type
_entity_poly.pdbx_seq_one_letter_code
_entity_poly.pdbx_strand_id
1 'polypeptide(L)'
;MKIKKLLLFVFIFLLSFNVGGCSTSKGVSGEVIELSFADTISFDQIKKLDGKTVRIIGFMSTTSPLDGSYFYLQNMPYQSCPFCVPNTNVLANTIAVYAPKGQKFSFTDLPIKVTGRIKVEDVFDQLGYFYNYRIVDAQIERANPQSLNREIRIYTELVEKGFVDAFIDILEKVDRAVRHHLYSIDKGELERIELEKFEQLHQMFIGLNIDDYQDIIEVIDKLEDITKKVNRYIEEGNWGELNLLSKSLEEVFDGFLIWLTKPSF
;
A
#
# COMPACT_ATOMS: atom_id res chain seq x y z
N MET A 1 -42.19 12.60 75.97
CA MET A 1 -43.50 11.93 76.05
C MET A 1 -43.78 11.25 74.72
N LYS A 2 -43.89 9.90 74.72
CA LYS A 2 -44.34 8.95 73.66
C LYS A 2 -43.44 8.85 72.39
N ILE A 3 -42.65 7.79 72.10
CA ILE A 3 -42.77 6.30 72.08
C ILE A 3 -43.48 5.72 70.83
N LYS A 4 -42.83 4.69 70.23
CA LYS A 4 -43.28 3.62 69.29
C LYS A 4 -43.27 3.99 67.79
N LYS A 5 -42.86 3.16 66.81
CA LYS A 5 -42.46 1.73 66.67
C LYS A 5 -41.69 1.65 65.33
N LEU A 6 -40.53 1.00 65.24
CA LEU A 6 -40.35 -0.42 64.88
C LEU A 6 -41.06 -0.84 63.58
N LEU A 7 -40.30 -0.99 62.49
CA LEU A 7 -40.47 -2.11 61.57
C LEU A 7 -39.13 -2.47 60.92
N LEU A 8 -38.61 -3.57 61.45
CA LEU A 8 -37.46 -4.35 61.03
C LEU A 8 -37.92 -5.23 59.86
N PHE A 9 -37.22 -5.21 58.73
CA PHE A 9 -37.20 -6.35 57.81
C PHE A 9 -35.74 -6.70 57.50
N VAL A 10 -35.26 -7.67 58.29
CA VAL A 10 -34.04 -8.43 58.02
C VAL A 10 -34.40 -9.47 56.98
N PHE A 11 -33.70 -9.47 55.85
CA PHE A 11 -33.57 -10.67 55.01
C PHE A 11 -32.09 -10.88 54.72
N ILE A 12 -31.46 -11.71 55.55
CA ILE A 12 -30.15 -12.31 55.30
C ILE A 12 -30.43 -13.61 54.56
N PHE A 13 -29.99 -13.73 53.31
CA PHE A 13 -29.66 -15.04 52.73
C PHE A 13 -28.56 -14.92 51.64
N LEU A 14 -27.35 -15.26 52.08
CA LEU A 14 -26.30 -16.02 51.40
C LEU A 14 -25.79 -15.65 49.99
N LEU A 15 -24.52 -15.23 50.00
CA LEU A 15 -23.42 -15.58 49.11
C LEU A 15 -23.77 -16.33 47.82
N SER A 16 -23.47 -15.68 46.70
CA SER A 16 -22.81 -16.32 45.56
C SER A 16 -21.83 -15.32 44.96
N PHE A 17 -20.56 -15.58 45.20
CA PHE A 17 -19.44 -15.08 44.43
C PHE A 17 -19.74 -15.23 42.93
N ASN A 18 -19.71 -14.13 42.19
CA ASN A 18 -19.16 -14.11 40.85
C ASN A 18 -18.48 -12.76 40.67
N VAL A 19 -17.18 -12.75 40.98
CA VAL A 19 -16.25 -11.75 40.48
C VAL A 19 -16.33 -11.86 38.97
N GLY A 20 -17.07 -10.95 38.34
CA GLY A 20 -17.01 -10.71 36.91
C GLY A 20 -15.61 -10.22 36.59
N GLY A 21 -14.71 -11.17 36.32
CA GLY A 21 -13.39 -10.90 35.79
C GLY A 21 -13.54 -10.25 34.43
N CYS A 22 -13.57 -8.92 34.42
CA CYS A 22 -13.13 -8.17 33.26
C CYS A 22 -11.66 -8.56 33.07
N SER A 23 -11.40 -9.45 32.13
CA SER A 23 -10.08 -9.68 31.58
C SER A 23 -9.64 -8.41 30.87
N THR A 24 -9.20 -7.41 31.63
CA THR A 24 -8.21 -6.47 31.15
C THR A 24 -7.01 -7.32 30.76
N SER A 25 -6.90 -7.64 29.47
CA SER A 25 -5.64 -8.01 28.86
C SER A 25 -4.67 -6.88 29.20
N LYS A 26 -3.89 -7.08 30.27
CA LYS A 26 -2.73 -6.28 30.56
C LYS A 26 -1.85 -6.40 29.32
N GLY A 27 -1.91 -5.39 28.45
CA GLY A 27 -0.95 -5.23 27.38
C GLY A 27 0.41 -5.30 28.03
N VAL A 28 1.18 -6.32 27.65
CA VAL A 28 2.59 -6.38 27.99
C VAL A 28 3.19 -5.15 27.32
N SER A 29 3.39 -4.08 28.08
CA SER A 29 4.18 -2.93 27.67
C SER A 29 5.65 -3.36 27.65
N GLY A 30 5.96 -4.29 26.74
CA GLY A 30 7.32 -4.51 26.28
C GLY A 30 7.72 -3.28 25.47
N GLU A 31 8.97 -2.88 25.63
CA GLU A 31 9.61 -1.87 24.79
C GLU A 31 9.41 -2.26 23.31
N VAL A 32 8.80 -1.35 22.53
CA VAL A 32 8.66 -1.50 21.07
C VAL A 32 9.89 -0.90 20.43
N ILE A 33 10.59 -1.69 19.62
CA ILE A 33 11.82 -1.26 18.95
C ILE A 33 11.45 -0.71 17.56
N GLU A 34 11.78 0.56 17.31
CA GLU A 34 11.60 1.15 15.98
C GLU A 34 12.69 0.63 15.02
N LEU A 35 12.26 0.21 13.84
CA LEU A 35 13.13 -0.12 12.71
C LEU A 35 12.82 0.81 11.54
N SER A 36 13.84 1.15 10.76
CA SER A 36 13.70 1.84 9.48
C SER A 36 14.40 1.08 8.36
N PHE A 37 13.86 1.16 7.14
CA PHE A 37 14.55 0.65 5.94
C PHE A 37 15.81 1.46 5.61
N ALA A 38 15.91 2.70 6.06
CA ALA A 38 17.14 3.50 5.98
C ALA A 38 18.25 3.00 6.92
N ASP A 39 17.93 2.17 7.91
CA ASP A 39 18.91 1.69 8.88
C ASP A 39 19.71 0.51 8.31
N THR A 40 21.04 0.61 8.32
CA THR A 40 21.93 -0.51 8.00
C THR A 40 22.01 -1.50 9.16
N ILE A 41 20.94 -2.26 9.40
CA ILE A 41 20.88 -3.26 10.47
C ILE A 41 21.43 -4.59 9.95
N SER A 42 22.59 -5.03 10.46
CA SER A 42 23.15 -6.33 10.08
C SER A 42 22.28 -7.51 10.55
N PHE A 43 22.40 -8.67 9.91
CA PHE A 43 21.68 -9.88 10.33
C PHE A 43 22.02 -10.30 11.77
N ASP A 44 23.25 -10.10 12.24
CA ASP A 44 23.62 -10.35 13.64
C ASP A 44 22.91 -9.41 14.62
N GLN A 45 22.54 -8.21 14.20
CA GLN A 45 21.68 -7.32 14.97
C GLN A 45 20.23 -7.81 14.94
N ILE A 46 19.73 -8.27 13.79
CA ILE A 46 18.38 -8.87 13.67
C ILE A 46 18.23 -10.09 14.58
N LYS A 47 19.24 -10.98 14.67
CA LYS A 47 19.26 -12.11 15.61
C LYS A 47 19.03 -11.69 17.06
N LYS A 48 19.56 -10.54 17.48
CA LYS A 48 19.37 -10.02 18.84
C LYS A 48 17.94 -9.51 19.09
N LEU A 49 17.19 -9.27 18.03
CA LEU A 49 15.78 -8.85 18.08
C LEU A 49 14.81 -10.04 18.08
N ASP A 50 15.30 -11.29 17.99
CA ASP A 50 14.41 -12.46 17.98
C ASP A 50 13.48 -12.48 19.21
N GLY A 51 12.18 -12.64 18.94
CA GLY A 51 11.11 -12.59 19.94
C GLY A 51 10.73 -11.18 20.45
N LYS A 52 11.44 -10.12 20.05
CA LYS A 52 11.13 -8.72 20.44
C LYS A 52 10.03 -8.13 19.57
N THR A 53 9.24 -7.25 20.16
CA THR A 53 8.26 -6.45 19.43
C THR A 53 8.96 -5.30 18.71
N VAL A 54 8.70 -5.18 17.41
CA VAL A 54 9.23 -4.12 16.56
C VAL A 54 8.10 -3.34 15.90
N ARG A 55 8.44 -2.13 15.45
CA ARG A 55 7.59 -1.28 14.64
C ARG A 55 8.36 -0.73 13.45
N ILE A 56 7.77 -0.81 12.27
CA ILE A 56 8.37 -0.37 11.01
C ILE A 56 7.29 0.21 10.10
N ILE A 57 7.65 1.20 9.28
CA ILE A 57 6.76 1.81 8.28
C ILE A 57 7.25 1.42 6.89
N GLY A 58 6.33 1.10 5.99
CA GLY A 58 6.62 0.79 4.59
C GLY A 58 5.36 0.62 3.76
N PHE A 59 5.52 0.03 2.58
CA PHE A 59 4.43 -0.24 1.63
C PHE A 59 4.21 -1.74 1.47
N MET A 60 2.98 -2.16 1.18
CA MET A 60 2.70 -3.54 0.82
C MET A 60 3.17 -3.81 -0.61
N SER A 61 3.84 -4.94 -0.83
CA SER A 61 4.18 -5.37 -2.19
C SER A 61 2.94 -5.83 -2.94
N THR A 62 2.81 -5.43 -4.21
CA THR A 62 1.78 -5.90 -5.14
C THR A 62 1.90 -7.38 -5.48
N THR A 63 3.04 -8.00 -5.18
CA THR A 63 3.29 -9.44 -5.37
C THR A 63 2.94 -10.28 -4.13
N SER A 64 2.36 -9.67 -3.11
CA SER A 64 1.92 -10.37 -1.89
C SER A 64 0.79 -11.37 -2.18
N PRO A 65 0.68 -12.47 -1.42
CA PRO A 65 -0.40 -13.43 -1.61
C PRO A 65 -1.79 -12.82 -1.44
N LEU A 66 -2.70 -13.20 -2.34
CA LEU A 66 -4.10 -12.75 -2.35
C LEU A 66 -4.91 -13.24 -1.12
N ASP A 67 -4.44 -14.28 -0.44
CA ASP A 67 -5.16 -14.83 0.72
C ASP A 67 -5.02 -13.98 1.99
N GLY A 68 -4.13 -12.98 1.98
CA GLY A 68 -3.88 -12.03 3.06
C GLY A 68 -3.19 -12.64 4.29
N SER A 69 -2.68 -13.87 4.21
CA SER A 69 -2.03 -14.56 5.34
C SER A 69 -0.72 -13.91 5.75
N TYR A 70 -0.02 -13.34 4.78
CA TYR A 70 1.15 -12.50 4.94
C TYR A 70 1.29 -11.55 3.75
N PHE A 71 2.14 -10.55 3.89
CA PHE A 71 2.56 -9.67 2.79
C PHE A 71 4.05 -9.37 2.90
N TYR A 72 4.63 -8.83 1.84
CA TYR A 72 5.99 -8.27 1.89
C TYR A 72 5.90 -6.77 2.13
N LEU A 73 6.46 -6.30 3.24
CA LEU A 73 6.62 -4.88 3.51
C LEU A 73 7.89 -4.40 2.82
N GLN A 74 7.79 -3.35 2.00
CA GLN A 74 8.87 -2.79 1.19
C GLN A 74 9.13 -1.33 1.56
N ASN A 75 10.33 -0.84 1.24
CA ASN A 75 10.70 0.57 1.43
C ASN A 75 10.07 1.50 0.38
N MET A 76 9.73 0.98 -0.81
CA MET A 76 9.11 1.71 -1.91
C MET A 76 7.79 1.03 -2.33
N PRO A 77 6.78 1.78 -2.76
CA PRO A 77 5.55 1.21 -3.32
C PRO A 77 5.81 0.64 -4.72
N TYR A 78 4.94 -0.27 -5.17
CA TYR A 78 4.99 -0.89 -6.51
C TYR A 78 6.34 -1.52 -6.91
N GLN A 79 7.21 -1.84 -5.95
CA GLN A 79 8.50 -2.45 -6.25
C GLN A 79 8.29 -3.89 -6.75
N SER A 80 8.55 -4.10 -8.04
CA SER A 80 8.25 -5.34 -8.78
C SER A 80 8.94 -6.59 -8.26
N CYS A 81 10.04 -6.45 -7.51
CA CYS A 81 10.75 -7.60 -7.00
C CYS A 81 11.04 -7.50 -5.50
N PRO A 82 10.35 -8.31 -4.68
CA PRO A 82 10.54 -8.29 -3.23
C PRO A 82 11.92 -8.83 -2.81
N PHE A 83 12.56 -9.69 -3.61
CA PHE A 83 13.83 -10.34 -3.25
C PHE A 83 14.85 -10.44 -4.40
N CYS A 84 14.83 -9.53 -5.39
CA CYS A 84 15.78 -9.59 -6.52
C CYS A 84 17.24 -9.38 -6.12
N VAL A 85 17.50 -9.09 -4.85
CA VAL A 85 18.80 -9.34 -4.23
C VAL A 85 18.60 -10.36 -3.09
N PRO A 86 18.76 -11.67 -3.33
CA PRO A 86 18.65 -12.67 -2.27
C PRO A 86 19.77 -12.52 -1.23
N ASN A 87 19.44 -12.76 0.04
CA ASN A 87 20.39 -12.93 1.15
C ASN A 87 21.41 -11.78 1.33
N THR A 88 20.92 -10.59 1.67
CA THR A 88 21.78 -9.54 2.21
C THR A 88 22.06 -9.77 3.69
N ASN A 89 23.31 -9.56 4.13
CA ASN A 89 23.69 -9.57 5.56
C ASN A 89 23.18 -8.34 6.33
N VAL A 90 22.29 -7.56 5.73
CA VAL A 90 21.65 -6.36 6.27
C VAL A 90 20.15 -6.47 6.08
N LEU A 91 19.37 -5.72 6.87
CA LEU A 91 17.94 -5.53 6.65
C LEU A 91 17.74 -5.24 5.17
N ALA A 92 17.04 -6.15 4.50
CA ALA A 92 16.74 -5.99 3.10
C ALA A 92 15.69 -4.88 2.96
N ASN A 93 15.56 -4.32 1.75
CA ASN A 93 14.48 -3.40 1.40
C ASN A 93 13.08 -4.04 1.47
N THR A 94 12.99 -5.26 2.00
CA THR A 94 11.79 -6.07 2.09
C THR A 94 11.82 -6.93 3.36
N ILE A 95 10.70 -7.05 4.06
CA ILE A 95 10.48 -8.01 5.16
C ILE A 95 9.13 -8.68 5.03
N ALA A 96 9.07 -10.00 5.21
CA ALA A 96 7.79 -10.72 5.25
C ALA A 96 7.06 -10.45 6.57
N VAL A 97 5.76 -10.15 6.48
CA VAL A 97 4.91 -9.78 7.62
C VAL A 97 3.69 -10.70 7.67
N TYR A 98 3.60 -11.51 8.70
CA TYR A 98 2.54 -12.51 8.88
C TYR A 98 1.44 -12.03 9.82
N ALA A 99 0.20 -12.27 9.41
CA ALA A 99 -0.98 -12.01 10.23
C ALA A 99 -1.02 -12.96 11.44
N PRO A 100 -1.65 -12.56 12.56
CA PRO A 100 -1.99 -13.49 13.62
C PRO A 100 -2.85 -14.62 13.07
N LYS A 101 -2.77 -15.79 13.71
CA LYS A 101 -3.53 -16.97 13.30
C LYS A 101 -5.02 -16.66 13.16
N GLY A 102 -5.58 -16.93 11.98
CA GLY A 102 -6.99 -16.72 11.66
C GLY A 102 -7.35 -15.29 11.24
N GLN A 103 -6.39 -14.36 11.21
CA GLN A 103 -6.55 -13.01 10.67
C GLN A 103 -5.96 -12.92 9.25
N LYS A 104 -6.36 -11.89 8.52
CA LYS A 104 -5.91 -11.60 7.17
C LYS A 104 -5.74 -10.10 6.99
N PHE A 105 -4.76 -9.71 6.17
CA PHE A 105 -4.60 -8.33 5.75
C PHE A 105 -5.40 -8.06 4.48
N SER A 106 -5.90 -6.82 4.37
CA SER A 106 -6.37 -6.27 3.09
C SER A 106 -5.23 -5.47 2.48
N PHE A 107 -5.06 -5.58 1.17
CA PHE A 107 -4.06 -4.83 0.44
C PHE A 107 -4.35 -3.32 0.50
N THR A 108 -3.28 -2.52 0.46
CA THR A 108 -3.36 -1.06 0.33
C THR A 108 -2.07 -0.52 -0.28
N ASP A 109 -2.21 0.47 -1.17
CA ASP A 109 -1.09 1.20 -1.76
C ASP A 109 -0.59 2.35 -0.88
N LEU A 110 -1.28 2.61 0.24
CA LEU A 110 -0.92 3.63 1.21
C LEU A 110 0.18 3.13 2.17
N PRO A 111 1.03 4.02 2.68
CA PRO A 111 2.03 3.63 3.67
C PRO A 111 1.35 3.11 4.95
N ILE A 112 1.88 2.01 5.48
CA ILE A 112 1.39 1.35 6.69
C ILE A 112 2.47 1.27 7.74
N LYS A 113 2.04 1.35 9.00
CA LYS A 113 2.83 1.10 10.19
C LYS A 113 2.53 -0.32 10.65
N VAL A 114 3.54 -1.17 10.62
CA VAL A 114 3.48 -2.56 11.06
C VAL A 114 4.02 -2.66 12.48
N THR A 115 3.30 -3.33 13.37
CA THR A 115 3.80 -3.68 14.72
C THR A 115 3.63 -5.18 14.93
N GLY A 116 4.70 -5.88 15.27
CA GLY A 116 4.66 -7.34 15.48
C GLY A 116 5.96 -7.85 16.12
N ARG A 117 6.13 -9.17 16.23
CA ARG A 117 7.36 -9.75 16.79
C ARG A 117 8.32 -10.19 15.70
N ILE A 118 9.61 -9.87 15.84
CA ILE A 118 10.63 -10.49 14.98
C ILE A 118 10.74 -11.97 15.33
N LYS A 119 10.80 -12.80 14.29
CA LYS A 119 11.10 -14.22 14.39
C LYS A 119 12.23 -14.55 13.43
N VAL A 120 13.32 -15.11 13.96
CA VAL A 120 14.49 -15.54 13.20
C VAL A 120 14.43 -17.04 13.00
N GLU A 121 14.17 -17.44 11.76
CA GLU A 121 14.08 -18.84 11.34
C GLU A 121 14.21 -18.92 9.82
N ASP A 122 14.67 -20.04 9.31
CA ASP A 122 14.68 -20.31 7.87
C ASP A 122 13.26 -20.62 7.38
N VAL A 123 12.74 -19.80 6.46
CA VAL A 123 11.41 -19.94 5.89
C VAL A 123 11.51 -20.07 4.38
N PHE A 124 10.79 -21.05 3.83
CA PHE A 124 10.36 -21.06 2.44
C PHE A 124 8.86 -20.80 2.42
N ASP A 125 8.43 -19.73 1.75
CA ASP A 125 7.01 -19.42 1.65
C ASP A 125 6.33 -20.07 0.45
N GLN A 126 5.02 -19.85 0.34
CA GLN A 126 4.20 -20.45 -0.72
C GLN A 126 4.51 -19.92 -2.12
N LEU A 127 5.18 -18.77 -2.22
CA LEU A 127 5.64 -18.19 -3.48
C LEU A 127 7.08 -18.67 -3.82
N GLY A 128 7.69 -19.49 -2.96
CA GLY A 128 9.01 -20.06 -3.15
C GLY A 128 10.15 -19.14 -2.71
N TYR A 129 9.86 -18.02 -2.04
CA TYR A 129 10.90 -17.15 -1.52
C TYR A 129 11.49 -17.70 -0.23
N PHE A 130 12.82 -17.53 -0.11
CA PHE A 130 13.58 -17.89 1.08
C PHE A 130 13.99 -16.63 1.85
N TYR A 131 13.80 -16.66 3.17
CA TYR A 131 14.33 -15.65 4.09
C TYR A 131 14.53 -16.25 5.48
N ASN A 132 15.41 -15.61 6.26
CA ASN A 132 15.86 -16.08 7.58
C ASN A 132 15.31 -15.25 8.75
N TYR A 133 14.42 -14.29 8.48
CA TYR A 133 13.67 -13.55 9.49
C TYR A 133 12.36 -12.99 8.92
N ARG A 134 11.40 -12.74 9.80
CA ARG A 134 10.08 -12.16 9.47
C ARG A 134 9.47 -11.46 10.67
N ILE A 135 8.43 -10.65 10.43
CA ILE A 135 7.53 -10.16 11.48
C ILE A 135 6.33 -11.11 11.57
N VAL A 136 5.99 -11.57 12.77
CA VAL A 136 4.84 -12.44 13.04
C VAL A 136 3.87 -11.81 14.03
N ASP A 137 2.64 -12.32 14.05
CA ASP A 137 1.54 -11.80 14.86
C ASP A 137 1.34 -10.28 14.68
N ALA A 138 1.49 -9.82 13.43
CA ALA A 138 1.55 -8.40 13.13
C ALA A 138 0.17 -7.73 13.12
N GLN A 139 0.13 -6.48 13.55
CA GLN A 139 -0.98 -5.57 13.34
C GLN A 139 -0.51 -4.46 12.40
N ILE A 140 -1.44 -3.99 11.56
CA ILE A 140 -1.19 -2.88 10.64
C ILE A 140 -2.08 -1.71 11.01
N GLU A 141 -1.50 -0.53 10.95
CA GLU A 141 -2.22 0.73 11.04
C GLU A 141 -1.81 1.61 9.86
N ARG A 142 -2.69 2.53 9.46
CA ARG A 142 -2.31 3.52 8.48
C ARG A 142 -1.19 4.41 9.05
N ALA A 143 -0.14 4.64 8.26
CA ALA A 143 0.91 5.58 8.66
C ALA A 143 0.35 7.01 8.67
N ASN A 144 0.76 7.82 9.64
CA ASN A 144 0.37 9.23 9.69
C ASN A 144 1.16 10.01 8.64
N PRO A 145 0.54 10.53 7.55
CA PRO A 145 1.26 11.19 6.48
C PRO A 145 2.07 12.39 6.98
N GLN A 146 1.58 13.13 7.97
CA GLN A 146 2.25 14.31 8.52
C GLN A 146 3.61 14.00 9.19
N SER A 147 3.86 12.73 9.54
CA SER A 147 5.15 12.28 10.07
C SER A 147 6.12 11.77 9.00
N LEU A 148 5.69 11.73 7.74
CA LEU A 148 6.45 11.18 6.62
C LEU A 148 7.16 12.27 5.83
N ASN A 149 8.18 11.87 5.08
CA ASN A 149 8.90 12.77 4.18
C ASN A 149 7.96 13.35 3.10
N ARG A 150 8.41 14.43 2.46
CA ARG A 150 7.59 15.20 1.51
C ARG A 150 7.03 14.33 0.38
N GLU A 151 7.88 13.50 -0.22
CA GLU A 151 7.53 12.65 -1.36
C GLU A 151 6.44 11.65 -1.00
N ILE A 152 6.56 10.95 0.13
CA ILE A 152 5.54 9.99 0.59
C ILE A 152 4.22 10.70 0.89
N ARG A 153 4.24 11.93 1.43
CA ARG A 153 3.00 12.68 1.67
C ARG A 153 2.25 12.98 0.38
N ILE A 154 2.94 13.52 -0.61
CA ILE A 154 2.33 13.87 -1.91
C ILE A 154 1.76 12.62 -2.58
N TYR A 155 2.55 11.54 -2.61
CA TYR A 155 2.08 10.25 -3.11
C TYR A 155 0.83 9.79 -2.36
N THR A 156 0.84 9.81 -1.03
CA THR A 156 -0.29 9.38 -0.20
C THR A 156 -1.54 10.20 -0.51
N GLU A 157 -1.42 11.52 -0.59
CA GLU A 157 -2.55 12.41 -0.87
C GLU A 157 -3.14 12.17 -2.26
N LEU A 158 -2.31 11.87 -3.27
CA LEU A 158 -2.79 11.59 -4.62
C LEU A 158 -3.42 10.20 -4.75
N VAL A 159 -2.80 9.17 -4.14
CA VAL A 159 -3.39 7.82 -4.10
C VAL A 159 -4.74 7.83 -3.39
N GLU A 160 -4.88 8.57 -2.28
CA GLU A 160 -6.17 8.72 -1.60
C GLU A 160 -7.25 9.40 -2.44
N LYS A 161 -6.85 10.31 -3.33
CA LYS A 161 -7.75 10.97 -4.27
C LYS A 161 -8.15 10.06 -5.45
N GLY A 162 -7.61 8.84 -5.51
CA GLY A 162 -7.87 7.88 -6.59
C GLY A 162 -7.06 8.17 -7.86
N PHE A 163 -5.95 8.91 -7.75
CA PHE A 163 -5.13 9.32 -8.90
C PHE A 163 -4.61 8.12 -9.70
N VAL A 164 -4.09 7.11 -9.02
CA VAL A 164 -3.49 5.93 -9.66
C VAL A 164 -4.52 5.19 -10.51
N ASP A 165 -5.68 4.89 -9.94
CA ASP A 165 -6.76 4.18 -10.63
C ASP A 165 -7.29 4.99 -11.83
N ALA A 166 -7.48 6.30 -11.65
CA ALA A 166 -7.95 7.18 -12.72
C ALA A 166 -6.93 7.28 -13.86
N PHE A 167 -5.64 7.38 -13.54
CA PHE A 167 -4.57 7.43 -14.53
C PHE A 167 -4.49 6.11 -15.31
N ILE A 168 -4.53 4.97 -14.62
CA ILE A 168 -4.48 3.63 -15.24
C ILE A 168 -5.70 3.40 -16.14
N ASP A 169 -6.92 3.79 -15.73
CA ASP A 169 -8.13 3.66 -16.58
C ASP A 169 -7.98 4.38 -17.92
N ILE A 170 -7.39 5.58 -17.91
CA ILE A 170 -7.13 6.35 -19.13
C ILE A 170 -6.02 5.67 -19.94
N LEU A 171 -4.91 5.33 -19.29
CA LEU A 171 -3.75 4.72 -19.95
C LEU A 171 -4.14 3.42 -20.66
N GLU A 172 -4.91 2.54 -20.01
CA GLU A 172 -5.39 1.28 -20.59
C GLU A 172 -6.30 1.51 -21.80
N LYS A 173 -7.13 2.54 -21.80
CA LYS A 173 -7.99 2.88 -22.96
C LYS A 173 -7.16 3.35 -24.14
N VAL A 174 -6.20 4.24 -23.89
CA VAL A 174 -5.26 4.72 -24.90
C VAL A 174 -4.45 3.54 -25.44
N ASP A 175 -3.97 2.68 -24.55
CA ASP A 175 -3.20 1.50 -24.87
C ASP A 175 -3.94 0.52 -25.78
N ARG A 176 -5.18 0.19 -25.42
CA ARG A 176 -6.03 -0.68 -26.23
C ARG A 176 -6.31 -0.11 -27.61
N ALA A 177 -6.40 1.22 -27.77
CA ALA A 177 -6.55 1.84 -29.09
C ALA A 177 -5.25 1.80 -29.90
N VAL A 178 -4.14 2.22 -29.30
CA VAL A 178 -2.80 2.26 -29.92
C VAL A 178 -2.35 0.86 -30.34
N ARG A 179 -2.55 -0.13 -29.46
CA ARG A 179 -2.13 -1.53 -29.64
C ARG A 179 -3.31 -2.47 -29.91
N HIS A 180 -4.39 -1.98 -30.52
CA HIS A 180 -5.62 -2.75 -30.80
C HIS A 180 -5.37 -4.11 -31.46
N HIS A 181 -4.36 -4.19 -32.34
CA HIS A 181 -3.95 -5.40 -33.03
C HIS A 181 -3.45 -6.51 -32.08
N LEU A 182 -2.87 -6.16 -30.92
CA LEU A 182 -2.44 -7.12 -29.89
C LEU A 182 -3.64 -7.66 -29.08
N TYR A 183 -4.72 -6.88 -28.98
CA TYR A 183 -5.92 -7.23 -28.22
C TYR A 183 -7.02 -7.87 -29.09
N SER A 184 -6.75 -8.11 -30.38
CA SER A 184 -7.75 -8.61 -31.34
C SER A 184 -9.02 -7.75 -31.41
N ILE A 185 -8.87 -6.43 -31.20
CA ILE A 185 -9.98 -5.47 -31.30
C ILE A 185 -10.12 -5.04 -32.75
N ASP A 186 -11.33 -5.10 -33.30
CA ASP A 186 -11.59 -4.58 -34.65
C ASP A 186 -11.48 -3.05 -34.64
N LYS A 187 -10.90 -2.49 -35.70
CA LYS A 187 -10.69 -1.04 -35.83
C LYS A 187 -12.01 -0.26 -35.80
N GLY A 188 -13.08 -0.84 -36.35
CA GLY A 188 -14.42 -0.25 -36.33
C GLY A 188 -15.09 -0.25 -34.96
N GLU A 189 -14.52 -0.96 -33.99
CA GLU A 189 -15.00 -1.02 -32.59
C GLU A 189 -14.23 -0.06 -31.66
N LEU A 190 -13.23 0.66 -32.17
CA LEU A 190 -12.49 1.63 -31.38
C LEU A 190 -13.34 2.87 -31.11
N GLU A 191 -13.50 3.18 -29.82
CA GLU A 191 -14.24 4.36 -29.36
C GLU A 191 -13.30 5.50 -29.00
N ARG A 192 -13.80 6.73 -29.13
CA ARG A 192 -13.08 7.92 -28.65
C ARG A 192 -13.00 7.92 -27.13
N ILE A 193 -11.88 8.40 -26.62
CA ILE A 193 -11.57 8.49 -25.20
C ILE A 193 -11.98 9.89 -24.72
N GLU A 194 -12.74 9.95 -23.63
CA GLU A 194 -13.24 11.19 -23.04
C GLU A 194 -12.08 12.06 -22.53
N LEU A 195 -11.90 13.24 -23.13
CA LEU A 195 -10.84 14.17 -22.71
C LEU A 195 -11.11 14.79 -21.33
N GLU A 196 -12.37 14.94 -20.93
CA GLU A 196 -12.80 15.50 -19.63
C GLU A 196 -12.21 14.77 -18.41
N LYS A 197 -11.69 13.56 -18.60
CA LYS A 197 -11.00 12.78 -17.56
C LYS A 197 -9.64 13.37 -17.19
N PHE A 198 -8.98 14.07 -18.10
CA PHE A 198 -7.70 14.74 -17.81
C PHE A 198 -7.91 15.93 -16.89
N GLU A 199 -8.98 16.69 -17.07
CA GLU A 199 -9.39 17.74 -16.16
C GLU A 199 -9.61 17.18 -14.76
N GLN A 200 -10.27 16.03 -14.63
CA GLN A 200 -10.43 15.35 -13.34
C GLN A 200 -9.08 14.99 -12.71
N LEU A 201 -8.11 14.47 -13.48
CA LEU A 201 -6.75 14.23 -12.99
C LEU A 201 -6.12 15.53 -12.49
N HIS A 202 -6.14 16.61 -13.28
CA HIS A 202 -5.57 17.90 -12.87
C HIS A 202 -6.23 18.48 -11.61
N GLN A 203 -7.54 18.31 -11.44
CA GLN A 203 -8.24 18.75 -10.22
C GLN A 203 -7.70 18.05 -8.96
N MET A 204 -7.20 16.81 -9.06
CA MET A 204 -6.62 16.11 -7.89
C MET A 204 -5.37 16.80 -7.34
N PHE A 205 -4.68 17.60 -8.15
CA PHE A 205 -3.48 18.34 -7.74
C PHE A 205 -3.80 19.69 -7.10
N ILE A 206 -5.07 20.15 -7.12
CA ILE A 206 -5.44 21.42 -6.49
C ILE A 206 -5.16 21.37 -4.99
N GLY A 207 -4.51 22.43 -4.51
CA GLY A 207 -4.10 22.57 -3.11
C GLY A 207 -2.73 21.98 -2.80
N LEU A 208 -2.10 21.30 -3.76
CA LEU A 208 -0.71 20.86 -3.67
C LEU A 208 0.21 21.96 -4.23
N ASN A 209 1.50 21.93 -3.87
CA ASN A 209 2.50 22.85 -4.44
C ASN A 209 3.02 22.29 -5.77
N ILE A 210 2.82 23.02 -6.88
CA ILE A 210 3.15 22.55 -8.24
C ILE A 210 4.59 22.09 -8.45
N ASP A 211 5.54 22.69 -7.74
CA ASP A 211 6.96 22.31 -7.80
C ASP A 211 7.21 20.86 -7.34
N ASP A 212 6.26 20.26 -6.61
CA ASP A 212 6.37 18.92 -6.04
C ASP A 212 5.94 17.79 -6.97
N TYR A 213 5.22 18.11 -8.03
CA TYR A 213 4.57 17.12 -8.89
C TYR A 213 4.64 17.51 -10.37
N GLN A 214 5.57 18.40 -10.72
CA GLN A 214 5.80 18.78 -12.10
C GLN A 214 6.13 17.56 -12.98
N ASP A 215 6.91 16.62 -12.45
CA ASP A 215 7.27 15.37 -13.14
C ASP A 215 6.04 14.55 -13.57
N ILE A 216 5.06 14.37 -12.68
CA ILE A 216 3.84 13.63 -13.01
C ILE A 216 2.84 14.44 -13.84
N ILE A 217 2.80 15.77 -13.71
CA ILE A 217 1.97 16.61 -14.59
C ILE A 217 2.46 16.55 -16.03
N GLU A 218 3.77 16.60 -16.26
CA GLU A 218 4.34 16.45 -17.62
C GLU A 218 3.97 15.10 -18.25
N VAL A 219 3.86 14.04 -17.43
CA VAL A 219 3.40 12.71 -17.87
C VAL A 219 1.90 12.72 -18.22
N ILE A 220 1.06 13.38 -17.41
CA ILE A 220 -0.37 13.55 -17.68
C ILE A 220 -0.61 14.32 -18.97
N ASP A 221 0.05 15.47 -19.14
CA ASP A 221 -0.06 16.33 -20.33
C ASP A 221 0.33 15.55 -21.60
N LYS A 222 1.39 14.74 -21.51
CA LYS A 222 1.81 13.88 -22.61
C LYS A 222 0.79 12.80 -22.94
N LEU A 223 0.18 12.17 -21.94
CA LEU A 223 -0.90 11.20 -22.15
C LEU A 223 -2.13 11.86 -22.78
N GLU A 224 -2.47 13.08 -22.37
CA GLU A 224 -3.56 13.86 -22.96
C GLU A 224 -3.30 14.15 -24.44
N ASP A 225 -2.09 14.60 -24.78
CA ASP A 225 -1.67 14.85 -26.16
C ASP A 225 -1.70 13.60 -27.04
N ILE A 226 -1.30 12.45 -26.50
CA ILE A 226 -1.44 11.16 -27.18
C ILE A 226 -2.93 10.85 -27.39
N THR A 227 -3.76 11.05 -26.37
CA THR A 227 -5.21 10.78 -26.43
C THR A 227 -5.91 11.63 -27.49
N LYS A 228 -5.56 12.91 -27.59
CA LYS A 228 -6.05 13.81 -28.67
C LYS A 228 -5.69 13.26 -30.05
N LYS A 229 -4.46 12.75 -30.24
CA LYS A 229 -4.03 12.11 -31.50
C LYS A 229 -4.79 10.82 -31.78
N VAL A 230 -4.97 9.96 -30.77
CA VAL A 230 -5.75 8.72 -30.87
C VAL A 230 -7.17 9.02 -31.33
N ASN A 231 -7.86 9.95 -30.67
CA ASN A 231 -9.23 10.33 -31.03
C ASN A 231 -9.34 10.84 -32.47
N ARG A 232 -8.39 11.67 -32.90
CA ARG A 232 -8.34 12.15 -34.28
C ARG A 232 -8.12 11.00 -35.27
N TYR A 233 -7.19 10.09 -34.99
CA TYR A 233 -6.92 8.96 -35.89
C TYR A 233 -8.06 7.96 -35.97
N ILE A 234 -8.81 7.76 -34.88
CA ILE A 234 -10.06 6.98 -34.90
C ILE A 234 -11.07 7.65 -35.82
N GLU A 235 -11.27 8.96 -35.68
CA GLU A 235 -12.24 9.73 -36.49
C GLU A 235 -11.88 9.75 -37.99
N GLU A 236 -10.59 9.87 -38.31
CA GLU A 236 -10.08 9.86 -39.69
C GLU A 236 -9.94 8.44 -40.29
N GLY A 237 -10.11 7.39 -39.48
CA GLY A 237 -9.85 6.01 -39.88
C GLY A 237 -8.37 5.71 -40.17
N ASN A 238 -7.46 6.45 -39.54
CA ASN A 238 -6.02 6.37 -39.78
C ASN A 238 -5.33 5.36 -38.86
N TRP A 239 -5.64 4.09 -39.06
CA TRP A 239 -5.20 2.99 -38.18
C TRP A 239 -3.68 2.75 -38.17
N GLY A 240 -2.99 3.13 -39.24
CA GLY A 240 -1.53 2.99 -39.33
C GLY A 240 -0.82 3.92 -38.34
N GLU A 241 -1.33 5.14 -38.21
CA GLU A 241 -0.76 6.15 -37.30
C GLU A 241 -0.97 5.81 -35.82
N LEU A 242 -2.04 5.08 -35.47
CA LEU A 242 -2.25 4.61 -34.09
C LEU A 242 -1.04 3.80 -33.61
N ASN A 243 -0.56 2.84 -34.42
CA ASN A 243 0.56 1.99 -34.03
C ASN A 243 1.86 2.78 -33.80
N LEU A 244 2.04 3.92 -34.48
CA LEU A 244 3.23 4.77 -34.34
C LEU A 244 3.29 5.49 -32.99
N LEU A 245 2.17 5.55 -32.26
CA LEU A 245 2.12 6.16 -30.92
C LEU A 245 2.65 5.22 -29.82
N SER A 246 2.91 3.95 -30.11
CA SER A 246 3.32 2.93 -29.12
C SER A 246 4.54 3.38 -28.29
N LYS A 247 5.57 3.93 -28.95
CA LYS A 247 6.77 4.40 -28.25
C LYS A 247 6.47 5.57 -27.32
N SER A 248 5.66 6.53 -27.77
CA SER A 248 5.28 7.67 -26.92
C SER A 248 4.46 7.23 -25.71
N LEU A 249 3.65 6.19 -25.86
CA LEU A 249 2.87 5.60 -24.78
C LEU A 249 3.76 4.84 -23.77
N GLU A 250 4.79 4.13 -24.25
CA GLU A 250 5.81 3.51 -23.39
C GLU A 250 6.52 4.57 -22.52
N GLU A 251 6.89 5.71 -23.10
CA GLU A 251 7.51 6.81 -22.34
C GLU A 251 6.56 7.40 -21.28
N VAL A 252 5.24 7.40 -21.52
CA VAL A 252 4.25 7.80 -20.50
C VAL A 252 4.19 6.77 -19.38
N PHE A 253 4.13 5.49 -19.72
CA PHE A 253 4.12 4.41 -18.74
C PHE A 253 5.38 4.42 -17.86
N ASP A 254 6.55 4.60 -18.46
CA ASP A 254 7.82 4.67 -17.73
C ASP A 254 7.85 5.89 -16.79
N GLY A 255 7.41 7.06 -17.26
CA GLY A 255 7.33 8.25 -16.42
C GLY A 255 6.38 8.07 -15.24
N PHE A 256 5.22 7.44 -15.47
CA PHE A 256 4.27 7.11 -14.41
C PHE A 256 4.86 6.12 -13.40
N LEU A 257 5.55 5.07 -13.87
CA LEU A 257 6.18 4.09 -13.00
C LEU A 257 7.32 4.69 -12.16
N ILE A 258 8.12 5.59 -12.76
CA ILE A 258 9.15 6.34 -12.04
C ILE A 258 8.52 7.17 -10.92
N TRP A 259 7.42 7.88 -11.21
CA TRP A 259 6.71 8.65 -10.19
C TRP A 259 6.13 7.76 -9.09
N LEU A 260 5.47 6.64 -9.47
CA LEU A 260 4.89 5.69 -8.52
C LEU A 260 5.94 5.16 -7.54
N THR A 261 7.14 4.84 -8.03
CA THR A 261 8.20 4.19 -7.23
C THR A 261 9.16 5.18 -6.56
N LYS A 262 8.99 6.49 -6.79
CA LYS A 262 9.81 7.56 -6.19
C LYS A 262 9.78 7.58 -4.66
N PRO A 263 8.63 7.41 -3.96
CA PRO A 263 8.59 7.49 -2.51
C PRO A 263 9.40 6.37 -1.87
N SER A 264 10.30 6.72 -0.94
CA SER A 264 11.11 5.74 -0.23
C SER A 264 11.28 6.10 1.26
N PHE A 265 11.36 5.05 2.09
CA PHE A 265 11.68 5.09 3.52
C PHE A 265 13.16 4.85 3.80
#